data_AF-A0A8C5X3C0-F1
#
_entry.id   AF-A0A8C5X3C0-F1
#
_cell.length_a   1.000
_cell.length_b   1.000
_cell.length_c   1.000
_cell.angle_alpha   90.00
_cell.angle_beta   90.00
_cell.angle_gamma   90.00
#
_symmetry.space_group_name_H-M   'P 1'
#
loop_
_entity.id
_entity.type
_entity.pdbx_description
1 polymer ?
#
loop_
_entity_poly.entity_id
_entity_poly.type
_entity_poly.pdbx_seq_one_letter_code
_entity_poly.pdbx_strand_id
1 'polypeptide(L)'
;MPSALAIFTCRPNSHPFQERHVYLDEPVKIGRSVARCRPAQNNATFDCKVLSRNHALVWFDHKTGKFYLQDTKSSNGTFINSQRLSRGSEESPPCEIMSGDIIQFGVDVTENTRKENQARVKESNDLSDTLSPSKEKSSDDTTDELQGAQSETEAKQEIQQLHKELIEAQELARTSKQKCFELQALLEEERKAYRVQVEESNKQINALQAQLRRLQEEIENLRKEKENEISTTRNELVSAQNEILSLQKVAEKAASERDTDISSLQAELQTVRAELERWRKDASDYEKEIVNLQASFQLKCQQCEEQQKEEASRLKGELEKLKAEWIALEAECVKLRKENTSLTSELQQQEKELSSSQKQSLALTSDISVLEMSRKELENQMGSLKEKHQRDAASLKTQLSEAESQAKDVQKEYERTQTVLSELKAKYEVAEQQNQSLTEELKQCKENLKLLQEKGNNRQWPWMPVMAALVAVTAVVLYPGLTRASP
;
A
#
# COMPACT_ATOMS: atom_id res chain seq x y z
N MET A 1 7.78 -10.64 30.86
CA MET A 1 7.23 -12.00 30.64
C MET A 1 6.27 -12.32 31.77
N PRO A 2 5.27 -13.21 31.58
CA PRO A 2 4.60 -13.83 32.71
C PRO A 2 5.64 -14.68 33.48
N SER A 3 5.63 -14.60 34.81
CA SER A 3 6.51 -15.41 35.66
C SER A 3 5.92 -16.81 35.83
N ALA A 4 6.77 -17.84 35.76
CA ALA A 4 6.36 -19.22 36.02
C ALA A 4 6.19 -19.46 37.52
N LEU A 5 5.09 -20.10 37.93
CA LEU A 5 4.72 -20.26 39.35
C LEU A 5 4.53 -21.74 39.70
N ALA A 6 5.28 -22.22 40.70
CA ALA A 6 5.07 -23.51 41.33
C ALA A 6 4.34 -23.35 42.67
N ILE A 7 3.22 -24.05 42.84
CA ILE A 7 2.42 -24.05 44.08
C ILE A 7 2.64 -25.37 44.81
N PHE A 8 3.22 -25.30 46.02
CA PHE A 8 3.44 -26.48 46.87
C PHE A 8 2.36 -26.54 47.97
N THR A 9 1.45 -27.53 47.88
CA THR A 9 0.41 -27.80 48.88
C THR A 9 0.82 -28.96 49.80
N CYS A 10 0.50 -28.85 51.10
CA CYS A 10 0.83 -29.91 52.05
C CYS A 10 -0.17 -31.07 51.94
N ARG A 11 0.33 -32.31 51.81
CA ARG A 11 -0.49 -33.53 51.80
C ARG A 11 -0.72 -34.05 53.23
N PRO A 12 -1.82 -34.79 53.51
CA PRO A 12 -2.13 -35.29 54.86
C PRO A 12 -1.08 -36.26 55.45
N ASN A 13 -0.30 -36.91 54.58
CA ASN A 13 0.79 -37.82 54.92
C ASN A 13 2.18 -37.14 54.87
N SER A 14 2.25 -35.81 54.98
CA SER A 14 3.49 -35.03 54.91
C SER A 14 3.77 -34.32 56.23
N HIS A 15 5.04 -33.96 56.46
CA HIS A 15 5.41 -33.12 57.60
C HIS A 15 4.79 -31.72 57.44
N PRO A 16 4.06 -31.17 58.43
CA PRO A 16 3.24 -29.97 58.22
C PRO A 16 4.01 -28.75 57.69
N PHE A 17 3.51 -28.15 56.60
CA PHE A 17 3.98 -26.86 56.10
C PHE A 17 2.84 -26.00 55.54
N GLN A 18 2.98 -24.68 55.64
CA GLN A 18 2.09 -23.72 54.97
C GLN A 18 2.36 -23.68 53.46
N GLU A 19 1.30 -23.59 52.66
CA GLU A 19 1.35 -23.54 51.19
C GLU A 19 2.35 -22.50 50.66
N ARG A 20 3.08 -22.85 49.59
CA ARG A 20 4.11 -21.99 48.98
C ARG A 20 3.76 -21.60 47.56
N HIS A 21 4.00 -20.35 47.22
CA HIS A 21 3.83 -19.74 45.90
C HIS A 21 5.21 -19.33 45.40
N VAL A 22 5.91 -20.26 44.77
CA VAL A 22 7.32 -20.14 44.40
C VAL A 22 7.45 -19.73 42.93
N TYR A 23 7.82 -18.48 42.68
CA TYR A 23 8.14 -17.99 41.35
C TYR A 23 9.48 -18.57 40.87
N LEU A 24 9.53 -18.99 39.59
CA LEU A 24 10.64 -19.71 38.96
C LEU A 24 11.26 -18.92 37.81
N ASP A 25 11.44 -17.60 38.00
CA ASP A 25 12.21 -16.75 37.09
C ASP A 25 13.69 -17.19 37.03
N GLU A 26 14.21 -17.70 38.15
CA GLU A 26 15.51 -18.37 38.30
C GLU A 26 15.33 -19.76 38.95
N PRO A 27 16.32 -20.68 38.85
CA PRO A 27 16.26 -21.99 39.51
C PRO A 27 16.19 -21.90 41.03
N VAL A 28 15.06 -22.32 41.62
CA VAL A 28 14.83 -22.27 43.07
C VAL A 28 15.29 -23.55 43.75
N LYS A 29 16.05 -23.37 44.83
CA LYS A 29 16.58 -24.44 45.66
C LYS A 29 15.56 -24.95 46.68
N ILE A 30 15.38 -26.26 46.72
CA ILE A 30 14.61 -26.99 47.74
C ILE A 30 15.56 -27.49 48.83
N GLY A 31 15.19 -27.31 50.09
CA GLY A 31 15.97 -27.88 51.20
C GLY A 31 15.51 -27.50 52.60
N ARG A 32 16.26 -28.01 53.58
CA ARG A 32 16.03 -27.78 55.00
C ARG A 32 16.44 -26.37 55.45
N SER A 33 15.63 -25.77 56.30
CA SER A 33 15.88 -24.50 57.00
C SER A 33 17.26 -24.45 57.65
N VAL A 34 17.90 -23.28 57.57
CA VAL A 34 19.19 -22.95 58.20
C VAL A 34 19.13 -21.51 58.72
N ALA A 35 20.07 -21.10 59.58
CA ALA A 35 20.06 -19.77 60.19
C ALA A 35 19.96 -18.59 59.19
N ARG A 36 20.48 -18.76 57.96
CA ARG A 36 20.42 -17.75 56.88
C ARG A 36 19.24 -17.91 55.90
N CYS A 37 18.49 -19.01 55.96
CA CYS A 37 17.40 -19.32 55.03
C CYS A 37 16.24 -19.93 55.82
N ARG A 38 15.20 -19.12 56.06
CA ARG A 38 13.99 -19.53 56.80
C ARG A 38 12.85 -19.89 55.83
N PRO A 39 11.90 -20.73 56.25
CA PRO A 39 10.68 -20.96 55.49
C PRO A 39 9.92 -19.64 55.25
N ALA A 40 9.51 -19.40 54.01
CA ALA A 40 8.64 -18.28 53.64
C ALA A 40 7.73 -18.70 52.48
N GLN A 41 6.59 -18.03 52.32
CA GLN A 41 5.59 -18.36 51.29
C GLN A 41 6.18 -18.38 49.87
N ASN A 42 7.14 -17.50 49.58
CA ASN A 42 7.79 -17.39 48.27
C ASN A 42 9.00 -18.32 48.06
N ASN A 43 9.29 -19.26 48.97
CA ASN A 43 10.44 -20.15 48.85
C ASN A 43 10.13 -21.63 49.15
N ALA A 44 10.98 -22.51 48.62
CA ALA A 44 10.94 -23.96 48.86
C ALA A 44 11.83 -24.41 50.03
N THR A 45 11.94 -23.59 51.09
CA THR A 45 12.65 -23.96 52.33
C THR A 45 11.67 -24.52 53.36
N PHE A 46 11.99 -25.69 53.92
CA PHE A 46 11.13 -26.43 54.86
C PHE A 46 11.87 -26.69 56.18
N ASP A 47 11.19 -26.61 57.32
CA ASP A 47 11.79 -26.94 58.62
C ASP A 47 11.61 -28.42 59.00
N CYS A 48 12.09 -29.31 58.13
CA CYS A 48 11.91 -30.76 58.25
C CYS A 48 13.26 -31.46 58.38
N LYS A 49 13.47 -32.24 59.45
CA LYS A 49 14.76 -32.87 59.78
C LYS A 49 15.29 -33.82 58.69
N VAL A 50 14.41 -34.58 58.03
CA VAL A 50 14.80 -35.58 57.01
C VAL A 50 15.21 -34.96 55.66
N LEU A 51 15.05 -33.65 55.47
CA LEU A 51 15.57 -32.95 54.30
C LEU A 51 17.04 -32.58 54.45
N SER A 52 17.73 -32.53 53.32
CA SER A 52 19.11 -32.06 53.19
C SER A 52 19.13 -30.53 53.03
N ARG A 53 20.23 -29.84 53.37
CA ARG A 53 20.34 -28.36 53.24
C ARG A 53 20.32 -27.91 51.77
N ASN A 54 20.85 -28.76 50.90
CA ASN A 54 20.62 -28.80 49.47
C ASN A 54 19.97 -30.17 49.27
N HIS A 55 18.72 -30.23 48.82
CA HIS A 55 17.99 -31.49 48.66
C HIS A 55 17.61 -31.69 47.20
N ALA A 56 16.89 -30.72 46.63
CA ALA A 56 16.59 -30.68 45.20
C ALA A 56 16.71 -29.26 44.63
N LEU A 57 16.67 -29.16 43.31
CA LEU A 57 16.56 -27.92 42.54
C LEU A 57 15.31 -28.00 41.65
N VAL A 58 14.52 -26.93 41.58
CA VAL A 58 13.34 -26.83 40.70
C VAL A 58 13.44 -25.58 39.84
N TRP A 59 13.12 -25.68 38.55
CA TRP A 59 13.17 -24.55 37.62
C TRP A 59 12.17 -24.70 36.47
N PHE A 60 11.93 -23.59 35.77
CA PHE A 60 11.18 -23.55 34.53
C PHE A 60 12.14 -23.24 33.37
N ASP A 61 12.22 -24.14 32.38
CA ASP A 61 12.96 -23.86 31.15
C ASP A 61 12.09 -23.07 30.17
N HIS A 62 12.39 -21.77 30.10
CA HIS A 62 11.75 -20.81 29.22
C HIS A 62 11.92 -21.12 27.71
N LYS A 63 12.82 -22.03 27.32
CA LYS A 63 12.99 -22.45 25.91
C LYS A 63 12.09 -23.61 25.51
N THR A 64 11.85 -24.56 26.41
CA THR A 64 11.00 -25.73 26.16
C THR A 64 9.58 -25.61 26.73
N GLY A 65 9.34 -24.63 27.62
CA GLY A 65 8.05 -24.44 28.29
C GLY A 65 7.77 -25.48 29.39
N LYS A 66 8.81 -26.16 29.89
CA LYS A 66 8.71 -27.30 30.82
C LYS A 66 9.25 -26.97 32.20
N PHE A 67 8.67 -27.60 33.21
CA PHE A 67 9.16 -27.56 34.60
C PHE A 67 10.04 -28.78 34.88
N TYR A 68 11.13 -28.59 35.60
CA TYR A 68 12.08 -29.64 35.92
C TYR A 68 12.41 -29.68 37.42
N LEU A 69 12.63 -30.88 37.93
CA LEU A 69 13.09 -31.17 39.29
C LEU A 69 14.34 -32.06 39.21
N GLN A 70 15.35 -31.77 40.04
CA GLN A 70 16.58 -32.58 40.12
C GLN A 70 16.97 -32.83 41.58
N ASP A 71 17.31 -34.07 41.93
CA ASP A 71 17.90 -34.41 43.22
C ASP A 71 19.38 -33.98 43.26
N THR A 72 19.75 -33.21 44.28
CA THR A 72 21.08 -32.59 44.43
C THR A 72 21.97 -33.34 45.42
N LYS A 73 22.03 -34.68 45.29
CA LYS A 73 22.77 -35.59 46.19
C LYS A 73 22.15 -35.64 47.59
N SER A 74 20.82 -35.76 47.64
CA SER A 74 20.07 -35.84 48.88
C SER A 74 20.31 -37.17 49.60
N SER A 75 20.36 -37.12 50.93
CA SER A 75 20.67 -38.31 51.75
C SER A 75 19.52 -39.33 51.72
N ASN A 76 18.29 -38.84 51.78
CA ASN A 76 17.08 -39.66 51.92
C ASN A 76 16.28 -39.84 50.61
N GLY A 77 16.71 -39.20 49.51
CA GLY A 77 16.10 -39.30 48.19
C GLY A 77 14.95 -38.31 47.94
N THR A 78 14.89 -37.77 46.73
CA THR A 78 13.72 -37.11 46.13
C THR A 78 12.90 -38.13 45.34
N PHE A 79 11.57 -37.96 45.34
CA PHE A 79 10.63 -38.83 44.66
C PHE A 79 9.57 -38.00 43.92
N ILE A 80 9.15 -38.45 42.73
CA ILE A 80 7.98 -37.95 41.98
C ILE A 80 7.02 -39.12 41.84
N ASN A 81 5.75 -38.95 42.22
CA ASN A 81 4.70 -39.98 42.13
C ASN A 81 5.12 -41.34 42.72
N SER A 82 5.80 -41.31 43.88
CA SER A 82 6.43 -42.45 44.58
C SER A 82 7.64 -43.10 43.88
N GLN A 83 8.03 -42.68 42.68
CA GLN A 83 9.25 -43.12 42.01
C GLN A 83 10.46 -42.28 42.44
N ARG A 84 11.56 -42.93 42.84
CA ARG A 84 12.79 -42.28 43.30
C ARG A 84 13.67 -41.82 42.13
N LEU A 85 14.27 -40.62 42.22
CA LEU A 85 15.03 -40.02 41.10
C LEU A 85 16.50 -40.45 41.03
N SER A 86 17.14 -40.70 42.17
CA SER A 86 18.55 -41.14 42.28
C SER A 86 18.75 -42.00 43.54
N ARG A 87 19.89 -42.69 43.65
CA ARG A 87 20.28 -43.37 44.91
C ARG A 87 20.67 -42.34 45.97
N GLY A 88 20.77 -42.77 47.23
CA GLY A 88 21.10 -41.87 48.33
C GLY A 88 22.50 -41.26 48.17
N SER A 89 22.59 -39.93 48.22
CA SER A 89 23.81 -39.15 47.94
C SER A 89 24.29 -39.14 46.49
N GLU A 90 23.50 -39.63 45.53
CA GLU A 90 23.75 -39.49 44.08
C GLU A 90 22.88 -38.37 43.47
N GLU A 91 23.38 -37.71 42.43
CA GLU A 91 22.64 -36.69 41.67
C GLU A 91 21.67 -37.36 40.71
N SER A 92 20.43 -36.86 40.58
CA SER A 92 19.56 -37.31 39.50
C SER A 92 19.86 -36.55 38.20
N PRO A 93 19.51 -37.10 37.02
CA PRO A 93 19.24 -36.26 35.86
C PRO A 93 18.08 -35.29 36.15
N PRO A 94 17.92 -34.20 35.40
CA PRO A 94 16.69 -33.40 35.41
C PRO A 94 15.48 -34.26 35.02
N CYS A 95 14.48 -34.32 35.90
CA CYS A 95 13.20 -34.99 35.64
C CYS A 95 12.13 -33.94 35.38
N GLU A 96 11.38 -34.10 34.29
CA GLU A 96 10.23 -33.23 33.99
C GLU A 96 9.11 -33.45 35.02
N ILE A 97 8.45 -32.38 35.46
CA ILE A 97 7.32 -32.42 36.40
C ILE A 97 6.09 -31.70 35.82
N MET A 98 4.92 -32.24 36.12
CA MET A 98 3.63 -31.79 35.60
C MET A 98 2.73 -31.25 36.73
N SER A 99 1.78 -30.40 36.36
CA SER A 99 0.80 -29.85 37.30
C SER A 99 -0.11 -30.94 37.86
N GLY A 100 0.07 -31.27 39.14
CA GLY A 100 -0.65 -32.33 39.85
C GLY A 100 0.25 -33.46 40.39
N ASP A 101 1.53 -33.49 40.02
CA ASP A 101 2.48 -34.49 40.51
C ASP A 101 2.69 -34.43 42.04
N ILE A 102 2.79 -35.60 42.65
CA ILE A 102 3.07 -35.75 44.08
C ILE A 102 4.58 -35.85 44.28
N ILE A 103 5.21 -34.73 44.64
CA ILE A 103 6.64 -34.66 44.94
C ILE A 103 6.86 -34.93 46.44
N GLN A 104 7.79 -35.83 46.77
CA GLN A 104 8.18 -36.16 48.13
C GLN A 104 9.69 -35.97 48.33
N PHE A 105 10.06 -35.39 49.47
CA PHE A 105 11.44 -35.08 49.85
C PHE A 105 11.83 -35.88 51.10
N GLY A 106 12.67 -36.89 50.92
CA GLY A 106 13.07 -37.84 51.97
C GLY A 106 12.01 -38.89 52.31
N VAL A 107 12.35 -39.71 53.31
CA VAL A 107 11.51 -40.76 53.90
C VAL A 107 11.62 -40.68 55.42
N ASP A 108 10.61 -41.18 56.13
CA ASP A 108 10.63 -41.24 57.59
C ASP A 108 11.69 -42.25 58.09
N VAL A 109 12.46 -41.84 59.09
CA VAL A 109 13.57 -42.63 59.66
C VAL A 109 13.23 -43.02 61.09
N THR A 110 13.07 -44.32 61.34
CA THR A 110 12.96 -44.90 62.68
C THR A 110 14.35 -45.26 63.22
N GLU A 111 14.69 -44.77 64.41
CA GLU A 111 16.02 -44.94 65.00
C GLU A 111 16.20 -46.32 65.67
N ASN A 112 16.79 -47.27 64.95
CA ASN A 112 17.06 -48.62 65.47
C ASN A 112 18.42 -48.70 66.19
N THR A 113 18.41 -48.68 67.53
CA THR A 113 19.61 -48.88 68.37
C THR A 113 20.03 -50.36 68.46
N ARG A 114 21.33 -50.65 68.25
CA ARG A 114 21.90 -52.00 68.32
C ARG A 114 22.04 -52.53 69.76
N LYS A 115 22.10 -53.86 69.90
CA LYS A 115 22.68 -54.57 71.05
C LYS A 115 23.67 -55.61 70.55
N GLU A 116 24.70 -55.87 71.35
CA GLU A 116 25.84 -56.75 71.07
C GLU A 116 26.13 -57.55 72.35
N ASN A 117 26.41 -58.86 72.24
CA ASN A 117 26.50 -59.77 73.40
C ASN A 117 27.75 -60.67 73.31
N GLN A 118 28.30 -61.05 74.48
CA GLN A 118 29.56 -61.78 74.65
C GLN A 118 29.38 -63.15 75.32
N ALA A 119 30.15 -64.16 74.92
CA ALA A 119 30.68 -65.33 75.68
C ALA A 119 31.37 -66.27 74.67
N ARG A 120 32.57 -66.88 74.84
CA ARG A 120 33.44 -67.32 75.97
C ARG A 120 33.25 -68.77 76.46
N VAL A 121 33.93 -69.69 75.76
CA VAL A 121 34.81 -70.80 76.23
C VAL A 121 34.48 -71.51 77.56
N LYS A 122 34.41 -72.86 77.48
CA LYS A 122 34.89 -73.77 78.54
C LYS A 122 35.33 -75.13 77.95
N GLU A 123 36.33 -75.74 78.58
CA GLU A 123 36.94 -77.05 78.27
C GLU A 123 37.41 -77.67 79.60
N SER A 124 37.62 -78.99 79.69
CA SER A 124 38.06 -79.67 80.94
C SER A 124 38.76 -81.00 80.66
N ASN A 125 39.83 -81.28 81.44
CA ASN A 125 40.65 -82.50 81.48
C ASN A 125 40.90 -82.88 82.95
N ASP A 126 41.21 -84.15 83.25
CA ASP A 126 41.75 -84.59 84.54
C ASP A 126 42.62 -85.87 84.42
N LEU A 127 43.49 -86.14 85.42
CA LEU A 127 44.57 -87.16 85.39
C LEU A 127 44.87 -87.78 86.78
N SER A 128 45.28 -89.06 86.82
CA SER A 128 46.14 -89.75 87.83
C SER A 128 46.07 -91.28 87.60
N ASP A 129 47.08 -92.16 87.67
CA ASP A 129 48.49 -92.20 88.13
C ASP A 129 48.78 -92.46 89.64
N THR A 130 49.47 -93.59 89.94
CA THR A 130 50.62 -93.80 90.87
C THR A 130 50.91 -95.31 91.14
N LEU A 131 52.05 -95.65 91.78
CA LEU A 131 52.66 -97.01 91.83
C LEU A 131 53.28 -97.40 93.20
N SER A 132 53.48 -98.73 93.42
CA SER A 132 54.58 -99.37 94.23
C SER A 132 54.55 -99.25 95.78
N PRO A 133 55.47 -99.90 96.57
CA PRO A 133 56.24 -101.17 96.43
C PRO A 133 56.36 -102.05 97.73
N SER A 134 57.13 -103.17 97.71
CA SER A 134 58.05 -103.74 98.78
C SER A 134 57.87 -105.25 99.19
N LYS A 135 58.83 -106.04 99.74
CA LYS A 135 60.34 -106.14 99.70
C LYS A 135 60.88 -107.31 100.63
N GLU A 136 62.12 -107.84 100.40
CA GLU A 136 63.04 -108.62 101.33
C GLU A 136 62.75 -110.14 101.62
N LYS A 137 63.69 -111.09 101.99
CA LYS A 137 65.20 -111.21 102.08
C LYS A 137 65.70 -112.67 102.37
N SER A 138 67.04 -112.92 102.25
CA SER A 138 67.90 -113.97 102.94
C SER A 138 67.78 -115.47 102.57
N SER A 139 68.76 -116.38 102.77
CA SER A 139 70.28 -116.36 102.85
C SER A 139 70.88 -117.80 103.06
N ASP A 140 72.12 -118.04 102.59
CA ASP A 140 73.15 -119.08 102.96
C ASP A 140 72.81 -120.60 103.03
N ASP A 141 73.76 -121.54 103.23
CA ASP A 141 74.94 -121.95 102.41
C ASP A 141 75.47 -123.37 102.83
N THR A 142 76.27 -124.04 101.96
CA THR A 142 77.24 -125.16 102.21
C THR A 142 76.89 -126.54 102.85
N THR A 143 77.25 -127.62 102.11
CA THR A 143 78.01 -128.87 102.48
C THR A 143 77.56 -129.92 103.54
N ASP A 144 77.68 -131.21 103.16
CA ASP A 144 78.43 -132.35 103.78
C ASP A 144 78.21 -132.75 105.28
N GLU A 145 78.48 -133.96 105.80
CA GLU A 145 78.77 -135.33 105.28
C GLU A 145 78.57 -136.39 106.42
N LEU A 146 78.15 -137.63 106.10
CA LEU A 146 78.47 -138.90 106.84
C LEU A 146 77.99 -139.00 108.33
N GLN A 147 78.11 -140.08 109.15
CA GLN A 147 78.65 -141.47 109.04
C GLN A 147 78.06 -142.40 110.15
N GLY A 148 78.00 -143.73 109.94
CA GLY A 148 77.80 -144.79 110.98
C GLY A 148 76.34 -145.04 111.46
N ALA A 149 75.74 -146.25 111.54
CA ALA A 149 76.22 -147.62 111.81
C ALA A 149 76.87 -147.75 113.23
N GLN A 150 76.60 -148.74 114.09
CA GLN A 150 76.25 -150.17 113.94
C GLN A 150 75.42 -150.69 115.14
N SER A 151 74.81 -151.88 115.22
CA SER A 151 74.36 -152.85 114.19
C SER A 151 73.35 -153.87 114.80
N GLU A 152 72.23 -153.38 115.30
CA GLU A 152 71.05 -154.22 115.67
C GLU A 152 69.75 -153.39 115.61
N THR A 153 69.91 -152.08 115.79
CA THR A 153 69.00 -151.08 115.24
C THR A 153 68.92 -151.09 113.71
N GLU A 154 69.90 -151.63 112.97
CA GLU A 154 70.00 -151.45 111.50
C GLU A 154 68.74 -151.82 110.72
N ALA A 155 68.12 -152.99 110.95
CA ALA A 155 66.86 -153.32 110.28
C ALA A 155 65.67 -152.42 110.68
N LYS A 156 65.69 -151.84 111.89
CA LYS A 156 64.72 -150.81 112.31
C LYS A 156 65.07 -149.43 111.75
N GLN A 157 66.35 -149.12 111.58
CA GLN A 157 66.85 -147.89 110.98
C GLN A 157 66.62 -147.88 109.48
N GLU A 158 66.78 -149.00 108.77
CA GLU A 158 66.32 -149.16 107.38
C GLU A 158 64.80 -148.98 107.30
N ILE A 159 64.00 -149.61 108.16
CA ILE A 159 62.54 -149.42 108.15
C ILE A 159 62.14 -147.97 108.51
N GLN A 160 62.85 -147.31 109.43
CA GLN A 160 62.65 -145.90 109.79
C GLN A 160 63.16 -144.93 108.73
N GLN A 161 64.24 -145.26 108.03
CA GLN A 161 64.82 -144.47 106.96
C GLN A 161 64.00 -144.63 105.69
N LEU A 162 63.53 -145.83 105.34
CA LEU A 162 62.53 -146.03 104.29
C LEU A 162 61.20 -145.35 104.64
N HIS A 163 60.81 -145.26 105.92
CA HIS A 163 59.67 -144.41 106.32
C HIS A 163 59.97 -142.92 106.17
N LYS A 164 61.18 -142.47 106.53
CA LYS A 164 61.62 -141.07 106.37
C LYS A 164 61.65 -140.70 104.89
N GLU A 165 62.30 -141.50 104.06
CA GLU A 165 62.37 -141.36 102.60
C GLU A 165 60.97 -141.45 101.96
N LEU A 166 60.07 -142.29 102.47
CA LEU A 166 58.66 -142.33 102.04
C LEU A 166 57.90 -141.06 102.42
N ILE A 167 58.12 -140.50 103.61
CA ILE A 167 57.53 -139.23 104.06
C ILE A 167 58.10 -138.07 103.24
N GLU A 168 59.41 -137.99 103.08
CA GLU A 168 60.12 -136.97 102.28
C GLU A 168 59.71 -137.06 100.81
N ALA A 169 59.57 -138.26 100.24
CA ALA A 169 59.02 -138.45 98.89
C ALA A 169 57.53 -138.07 98.81
N GLN A 170 56.74 -138.31 99.86
CA GLN A 170 55.33 -137.90 99.91
C GLN A 170 55.19 -136.37 100.06
N GLU A 171 56.09 -135.70 100.78
CA GLU A 171 56.17 -134.24 100.92
C GLU A 171 56.74 -133.57 99.67
N LEU A 172 57.73 -134.18 99.02
CA LEU A 172 58.21 -133.79 97.69
C LEU A 172 57.09 -133.95 96.64
N ALA A 173 56.30 -135.02 96.71
CA ALA A 173 55.13 -135.20 95.85
C ALA A 173 54.02 -134.17 96.17
N ARG A 174 53.76 -133.85 97.44
CA ARG A 174 52.82 -132.77 97.84
C ARG A 174 53.28 -131.41 97.33
N THR A 175 54.54 -131.04 97.53
CA THR A 175 55.09 -129.75 97.09
C THR A 175 55.24 -129.68 95.57
N SER A 176 55.57 -130.76 94.88
CA SER A 176 55.53 -130.85 93.42
C SER A 176 54.11 -130.69 92.89
N LYS A 177 53.11 -131.31 93.52
CA LYS A 177 51.70 -131.15 93.16
C LYS A 177 51.20 -129.72 93.40
N GLN A 178 51.62 -129.10 94.51
CA GLN A 178 51.32 -127.71 94.84
C GLN A 178 51.91 -126.75 93.80
N LYS A 179 53.20 -126.88 93.48
CA LYS A 179 53.88 -126.12 92.41
C LYS A 179 53.20 -126.32 91.05
N CYS A 180 52.70 -127.52 90.76
CA CYS A 180 51.95 -127.80 89.53
C CYS A 180 50.60 -127.05 89.49
N PHE A 181 49.87 -126.98 90.61
CA PHE A 181 48.66 -126.15 90.70
C PHE A 181 48.97 -124.64 90.64
N GLU A 182 50.06 -124.18 91.24
CA GLU A 182 50.49 -122.77 91.19
C GLU A 182 50.88 -122.36 89.76
N LEU A 183 51.65 -123.20 89.05
CA LEU A 183 51.96 -123.00 87.64
C LEU A 183 50.71 -123.06 86.75
N GLN A 184 49.75 -123.96 87.05
CA GLN A 184 48.46 -123.97 86.35
C GLN A 184 47.68 -122.66 86.60
N ALA A 185 47.63 -122.17 87.84
CA ALA A 185 46.92 -120.94 88.20
C ALA A 185 47.52 -119.71 87.49
N LEU A 186 48.85 -119.57 87.51
CA LEU A 186 49.57 -118.52 86.78
C LEU A 186 49.33 -118.60 85.27
N LEU A 187 49.42 -119.80 84.68
CA LEU A 187 49.16 -120.01 83.26
C LEU A 187 47.68 -119.79 82.88
N GLU A 188 46.74 -120.02 83.79
CA GLU A 188 45.34 -119.61 83.64
C GLU A 188 45.13 -118.10 83.79
N GLU A 189 45.95 -117.41 84.58
CA GLU A 189 45.94 -115.96 84.75
C GLU A 189 46.54 -115.24 83.54
N GLU A 190 47.70 -115.67 83.03
CA GLU A 190 48.26 -115.21 81.74
C GLU A 190 47.25 -115.40 80.59
N ARG A 191 46.57 -116.55 80.54
CA ARG A 191 45.48 -116.81 79.58
C ARG A 191 44.26 -115.91 79.77
N LYS A 192 43.99 -115.40 80.98
CA LYS A 192 42.94 -114.39 81.23
C LYS A 192 43.41 -113.01 80.75
N ALA A 193 44.61 -112.59 81.13
CA ALA A 193 45.20 -111.32 80.71
C ALA A 193 45.30 -111.21 79.17
N TYR A 194 45.81 -112.24 78.50
CA TYR A 194 45.89 -112.28 77.05
C TYR A 194 44.51 -112.20 76.36
N ARG A 195 43.48 -112.86 76.92
CA ARG A 195 42.10 -112.72 76.39
C ARG A 195 41.59 -111.28 76.52
N VAL A 196 41.80 -110.63 77.66
CA VAL A 196 41.40 -109.22 77.87
C VAL A 196 42.13 -108.30 76.87
N GLN A 197 43.44 -108.47 76.70
CA GLN A 197 44.24 -107.72 75.72
C GLN A 197 43.77 -107.93 74.27
N VAL A 198 43.40 -109.17 73.91
CA VAL A 198 42.81 -109.50 72.61
C VAL A 198 41.41 -108.90 72.45
N GLU A 199 40.58 -108.88 73.50
CA GLU A 199 39.28 -108.20 73.45
C GLU A 199 39.41 -106.68 73.33
N GLU A 200 40.36 -106.05 74.03
CA GLU A 200 40.62 -104.61 73.99
C GLU A 200 41.15 -104.16 72.63
N SER A 201 42.13 -104.88 72.07
CA SER A 201 42.61 -104.63 70.71
C SER A 201 41.51 -104.89 69.66
N ASN A 202 40.66 -105.91 69.81
CA ASN A 202 39.49 -106.10 68.94
C ASN A 202 38.47 -104.95 69.08
N LYS A 203 38.20 -104.44 70.30
CA LYS A 203 37.36 -103.24 70.52
C LYS A 203 37.96 -102.02 69.81
N GLN A 204 39.27 -101.82 69.90
CA GLN A 204 39.98 -100.73 69.23
C GLN A 204 39.96 -100.88 67.69
N ILE A 205 40.20 -102.07 67.15
CA ILE A 205 40.11 -102.37 65.71
C ILE A 205 38.69 -102.11 65.20
N ASN A 206 37.66 -102.56 65.91
CA ASN A 206 36.27 -102.31 65.54
C ASN A 206 35.90 -100.81 65.57
N ALA A 207 36.41 -100.06 66.56
CA ALA A 207 36.22 -98.61 66.63
C ALA A 207 36.90 -97.88 65.46
N LEU A 208 38.14 -98.25 65.12
CA LEU A 208 38.88 -97.70 63.97
C LEU A 208 38.21 -98.07 62.63
N GLN A 209 37.70 -99.29 62.48
CA GLN A 209 36.93 -99.69 61.29
C GLN A 209 35.61 -98.90 61.17
N ALA A 210 34.93 -98.63 62.28
CA ALA A 210 33.72 -97.80 62.29
C ALA A 210 34.01 -96.34 61.93
N GLN A 211 35.12 -95.76 62.43
CA GLN A 211 35.59 -94.44 62.04
C GLN A 211 35.96 -94.38 60.56
N LEU A 212 36.69 -95.38 60.04
CA LEU A 212 37.07 -95.46 58.63
C LEU A 212 35.85 -95.49 57.71
N ARG A 213 34.80 -96.24 58.07
CA ARG A 213 33.53 -96.28 57.29
C ARG A 213 32.82 -94.93 57.29
N ARG A 214 32.75 -94.22 58.43
CA ARG A 214 32.17 -92.87 58.50
C ARG A 214 32.93 -91.89 57.61
N LEU A 215 34.26 -91.88 57.70
CA LEU A 215 35.11 -91.03 56.85
C LEU A 215 34.96 -91.37 55.36
N GLN A 216 34.76 -92.64 55.00
CA GLN A 216 34.47 -93.04 53.62
C GLN A 216 33.11 -92.49 53.14
N GLU A 217 32.07 -92.59 53.97
CA GLU A 217 30.72 -92.07 53.70
C GLU A 217 30.70 -90.53 53.61
N GLU A 218 31.40 -89.83 54.52
CA GLU A 218 31.61 -88.38 54.50
C GLU A 218 32.34 -87.94 53.22
N ILE A 219 33.40 -88.63 52.81
CA ILE A 219 34.13 -88.36 51.56
C ILE A 219 33.25 -88.61 50.33
N GLU A 220 32.38 -89.63 50.33
CA GLU A 220 31.46 -89.89 49.22
C GLU A 220 30.36 -88.83 49.14
N ASN A 221 29.81 -88.40 50.28
CA ASN A 221 28.79 -87.35 50.35
C ASN A 221 29.34 -85.98 49.92
N LEU A 222 30.52 -85.59 50.39
CA LEU A 222 31.21 -84.36 49.94
C LEU A 222 31.55 -84.38 48.43
N ARG A 223 31.81 -85.56 47.85
CA ARG A 223 31.99 -85.70 46.39
C ARG A 223 30.67 -85.50 45.63
N LYS A 224 29.56 -86.06 46.13
CA LYS A 224 28.22 -85.86 45.54
C LYS A 224 27.78 -84.40 45.64
N GLU A 225 27.96 -83.78 46.80
CA GLU A 225 27.66 -82.37 47.04
C GLU A 225 28.43 -81.47 46.08
N LYS A 226 29.76 -81.64 45.99
CA LYS A 226 30.61 -80.93 45.02
C LYS A 226 30.17 -81.13 43.57
N GLU A 227 29.81 -82.35 43.15
CA GLU A 227 29.37 -82.60 41.77
C GLU A 227 28.00 -81.95 41.50
N ASN A 228 27.09 -81.95 42.48
CA ASN A 228 25.83 -81.23 42.41
C ASN A 228 26.04 -79.71 42.29
N GLU A 229 26.94 -79.12 43.09
CA GLU A 229 27.34 -77.70 42.99
C GLU A 229 27.95 -77.36 41.63
N ILE A 230 28.84 -78.22 41.10
CA ILE A 230 29.43 -78.05 39.77
C ILE A 230 28.34 -78.15 38.69
N SER A 231 27.38 -79.07 38.81
CA SER A 231 26.30 -79.22 37.83
C SER A 231 25.33 -78.04 37.83
N THR A 232 24.99 -77.51 39.01
CA THR A 232 24.06 -76.38 39.17
C THR A 232 24.70 -75.08 38.68
N THR A 233 25.90 -74.73 39.16
CA THR A 233 26.63 -73.54 38.69
C THR A 233 26.94 -73.59 37.19
N ARG A 234 27.19 -74.79 36.61
CA ARG A 234 27.33 -74.97 35.16
C ARG A 234 26.03 -74.70 34.41
N ASN A 235 24.90 -75.18 34.91
CA ASN A 235 23.59 -74.94 34.30
C ASN A 235 23.19 -73.45 34.38
N GLU A 236 23.44 -72.80 35.52
CA GLU A 236 23.26 -71.35 35.69
C GLU A 236 24.13 -70.55 34.72
N LEU A 237 25.41 -70.91 34.57
CA LEU A 237 26.32 -70.28 33.60
C LEU A 237 25.82 -70.42 32.16
N VAL A 238 25.32 -71.59 31.77
CA VAL A 238 24.72 -71.80 30.43
C VAL A 238 23.43 -71.00 30.27
N SER A 239 22.60 -70.88 31.32
CA SER A 239 21.40 -70.04 31.30
C SER A 239 21.76 -68.57 31.10
N ALA A 240 22.73 -68.04 31.84
CA ALA A 240 23.20 -66.66 31.72
C ALA A 240 23.86 -66.39 30.34
N GLN A 241 24.60 -67.36 29.78
CA GLN A 241 25.14 -67.24 28.42
C GLN A 241 24.03 -67.16 27.36
N ASN A 242 22.99 -67.99 27.48
CA ASN A 242 21.82 -67.92 26.59
C ASN A 242 21.05 -66.60 26.73
N GLU A 243 20.90 -66.09 27.96
CA GLU A 243 20.28 -64.78 28.21
C GLU A 243 21.10 -63.66 27.55
N ILE A 244 22.42 -63.63 27.75
CA ILE A 244 23.33 -62.65 27.12
C ILE A 244 23.21 -62.70 25.59
N LEU A 245 23.19 -63.88 24.96
CA LEU A 245 23.00 -64.03 23.51
C LEU A 245 21.64 -63.50 23.05
N SER A 246 20.58 -63.71 23.85
CA SER A 246 19.24 -63.19 23.54
C SER A 246 19.20 -61.66 23.63
N LEU A 247 19.83 -61.07 24.65
CA LEU A 247 19.92 -59.62 24.84
C LEU A 247 20.79 -58.96 23.77
N GLN A 248 21.90 -59.58 23.37
CA GLN A 248 22.73 -59.13 22.25
C GLN A 248 21.93 -59.08 20.95
N LYS A 249 21.16 -60.13 20.62
CA LYS A 249 20.32 -60.17 19.43
C LYS A 249 19.19 -59.11 19.45
N VAL A 250 18.60 -58.84 20.61
CA VAL A 250 17.60 -57.77 20.78
C VAL A 250 18.25 -56.39 20.62
N ALA A 251 19.45 -56.18 21.19
CA ALA A 251 20.21 -54.94 21.06
C ALA A 251 20.67 -54.68 19.61
N GLU A 252 21.17 -55.71 18.91
CA GLU A 252 21.55 -55.63 17.50
C GLU A 252 20.35 -55.28 16.61
N LYS A 253 19.21 -55.96 16.79
CA LYS A 253 17.97 -55.62 16.09
C LYS A 253 17.55 -54.16 16.36
N ALA A 254 17.52 -53.76 17.63
CA ALA A 254 17.14 -52.40 18.03
C ALA A 254 18.19 -51.32 17.66
N ALA A 255 19.41 -51.71 17.28
CA ALA A 255 20.38 -50.82 16.65
C ALA A 255 20.07 -50.68 15.16
N SER A 256 19.89 -51.79 14.44
CA SER A 256 19.57 -51.77 13.00
C SER A 256 18.26 -51.02 12.68
N GLU A 257 17.25 -51.14 13.55
CA GLU A 257 15.99 -50.37 13.44
C GLU A 257 16.25 -48.86 13.60
N ARG A 258 17.10 -48.46 14.55
CA ARG A 258 17.51 -47.05 14.70
C ARG A 258 18.33 -46.55 13.52
N ASP A 259 19.21 -47.36 12.95
CA ASP A 259 19.99 -46.98 11.77
C ASP A 259 19.08 -46.78 10.54
N THR A 260 18.00 -47.56 10.41
CA THR A 260 16.97 -47.32 9.39
C THR A 260 16.17 -46.04 9.65
N ASP A 261 15.77 -45.76 10.90
CA ASP A 261 15.07 -44.53 11.28
C ASP A 261 15.95 -43.28 11.09
N ILE A 262 17.23 -43.36 11.45
CA ILE A 262 18.21 -42.29 11.22
C ILE A 262 18.38 -42.05 9.71
N SER A 263 18.38 -43.10 8.89
CA SER A 263 18.51 -43.00 7.43
C SER A 263 17.27 -42.37 6.77
N SER A 264 16.06 -42.73 7.21
CA SER A 264 14.82 -42.13 6.69
C SER A 264 14.70 -40.66 7.10
N LEU A 265 14.92 -40.33 8.38
CA LEU A 265 14.90 -38.95 8.88
C LEU A 265 15.96 -38.07 8.21
N GLN A 266 17.13 -38.61 7.85
CA GLN A 266 18.12 -37.88 7.06
C GLN A 266 17.63 -37.58 5.63
N ALA A 267 16.92 -38.50 4.98
CA ALA A 267 16.36 -38.29 3.65
C ALA A 267 15.20 -37.26 3.66
N GLU A 268 14.30 -37.34 4.65
CA GLU A 268 13.25 -36.34 4.87
C GLU A 268 13.84 -34.94 5.12
N LEU A 269 14.85 -34.86 5.99
CA LEU A 269 15.55 -33.61 6.30
C LEU A 269 16.33 -33.03 5.10
N GLN A 270 16.84 -33.86 4.20
CA GLN A 270 17.39 -33.39 2.91
C GLN A 270 16.28 -32.86 1.98
N THR A 271 15.14 -33.53 1.94
CA THR A 271 13.98 -33.13 1.12
C THR A 271 13.42 -31.79 1.56
N VAL A 272 13.14 -31.62 2.85
CA VAL A 272 12.66 -30.36 3.44
C VAL A 272 13.66 -29.22 3.25
N ARG A 273 14.98 -29.48 3.28
CA ARG A 273 16.00 -28.48 2.93
C ARG A 273 15.93 -28.07 1.47
N ALA A 274 15.77 -29.01 0.54
CA ALA A 274 15.65 -28.70 -0.89
C ALA A 274 14.38 -27.90 -1.20
N GLU A 275 13.26 -28.22 -0.56
CA GLU A 275 12.02 -27.44 -0.64
C GLU A 275 12.20 -26.03 -0.06
N LEU A 276 12.88 -25.89 1.08
CA LEU A 276 13.12 -24.59 1.73
C LEU A 276 14.00 -23.66 0.87
N GLU A 277 15.05 -24.17 0.24
CA GLU A 277 15.85 -23.36 -0.70
C GLU A 277 15.09 -23.03 -1.98
N ARG A 278 14.19 -23.91 -2.45
CA ARG A 278 13.26 -23.59 -3.54
C ARG A 278 12.32 -22.44 -3.15
N TRP A 279 11.64 -22.53 -2.01
CA TRP A 279 10.75 -21.46 -1.53
C TRP A 279 11.47 -20.13 -1.34
N ARG A 280 12.74 -20.14 -0.88
CA ARG A 280 13.59 -18.93 -0.83
C ARG A 280 13.87 -18.36 -2.22
N LYS A 281 14.18 -19.20 -3.20
CA LYS A 281 14.41 -18.75 -4.57
C LYS A 281 13.15 -18.12 -5.16
N ASP A 282 12.04 -18.86 -5.10
CA ASP A 282 10.74 -18.46 -5.63
C ASP A 282 10.29 -17.13 -4.97
N ALA A 283 10.48 -16.97 -3.65
CA ALA A 283 10.25 -15.71 -2.96
C ALA A 283 11.14 -14.55 -3.46
N SER A 284 12.43 -14.78 -3.71
CA SER A 284 13.32 -13.75 -4.27
C SER A 284 12.95 -13.36 -5.70
N ASP A 285 12.41 -14.28 -6.48
CA ASP A 285 11.97 -14.03 -7.86
C ASP A 285 10.65 -13.23 -7.87
N TYR A 286 9.73 -13.50 -6.95
CA TYR A 286 8.56 -12.64 -6.70
C TYR A 286 8.94 -11.25 -6.16
N GLU A 287 9.95 -11.13 -5.30
CA GLU A 287 10.42 -9.82 -4.81
C GLU A 287 10.95 -8.94 -5.96
N LYS A 288 11.69 -9.53 -6.91
CA LYS A 288 12.13 -8.86 -8.14
C LYS A 288 10.94 -8.47 -9.03
N GLU A 289 9.94 -9.34 -9.16
CA GLU A 289 8.72 -9.05 -9.92
C GLU A 289 7.94 -7.87 -9.31
N ILE A 290 7.77 -7.84 -7.99
CA ILE A 290 7.13 -6.73 -7.26
C ILE A 290 7.86 -5.41 -7.51
N VAL A 291 9.19 -5.38 -7.40
CA VAL A 291 9.99 -4.17 -7.65
C VAL A 291 9.87 -3.72 -9.11
N ASN A 292 9.94 -4.64 -10.08
CA ASN A 292 9.76 -4.34 -11.50
C ASN A 292 8.36 -3.79 -11.81
N LEU A 293 7.31 -4.39 -11.22
CA LEU A 293 5.93 -3.93 -11.38
C LEU A 293 5.74 -2.54 -10.76
N GLN A 294 6.25 -2.28 -9.56
CA GLN A 294 6.24 -0.97 -8.91
C GLN A 294 6.93 0.10 -9.77
N ALA A 295 8.12 -0.19 -10.29
CA ALA A 295 8.84 0.73 -11.19
C ALA A 295 8.05 1.00 -12.49
N SER A 296 7.46 -0.04 -13.09
CA SER A 296 6.64 0.11 -14.31
C SER A 296 5.35 0.90 -14.07
N PHE A 297 4.76 0.79 -12.89
CA PHE A 297 3.58 1.54 -12.47
C PHE A 297 3.93 3.01 -12.22
N GLN A 298 5.02 3.27 -11.48
CA GLN A 298 5.52 4.62 -11.22
C GLN A 298 5.85 5.37 -12.53
N LEU A 299 6.49 4.68 -13.49
CA LEU A 299 6.77 5.24 -14.82
C LEU A 299 5.48 5.59 -15.58
N LYS A 300 4.45 4.73 -15.53
CA LYS A 300 3.14 5.03 -16.14
C LYS A 300 2.45 6.22 -15.48
N CYS A 301 2.52 6.34 -14.15
CA CYS A 301 1.99 7.51 -13.44
C CYS A 301 2.69 8.81 -13.89
N GLN A 302 4.02 8.79 -13.99
CA GLN A 302 4.81 9.92 -14.50
C GLN A 302 4.42 10.29 -15.93
N GLN A 303 4.31 9.30 -16.83
CA GLN A 303 3.89 9.52 -18.22
C GLN A 303 2.48 10.09 -18.33
N CYS A 304 1.51 9.61 -17.54
CA CYS A 304 0.16 10.18 -17.52
C CYS A 304 0.13 11.60 -16.94
N GLU A 305 0.93 11.89 -15.92
CA GLU A 305 1.09 13.25 -15.40
C GLU A 305 1.71 14.22 -16.43
N GLU A 306 2.73 13.77 -17.16
CA GLU A 306 3.39 14.56 -18.22
C GLU A 306 2.43 14.82 -19.37
N GLN A 307 1.72 13.80 -19.86
CA GLN A 307 0.67 13.94 -20.88
C GLN A 307 -0.42 14.93 -20.45
N GLN A 308 -0.91 14.86 -19.20
CA GLN A 308 -1.89 15.83 -18.69
C GLN A 308 -1.34 17.25 -18.61
N LYS A 309 -0.05 17.42 -18.26
CA LYS A 309 0.61 18.74 -18.23
C LYS A 309 0.80 19.30 -19.65
N GLU A 310 1.13 18.47 -20.62
CA GLU A 310 1.22 18.85 -22.04
C GLU A 310 -0.14 19.21 -22.63
N GLU A 311 -1.18 18.39 -22.43
CA GLU A 311 -2.54 18.68 -22.91
C GLU A 311 -3.13 19.93 -22.26
N ALA A 312 -2.97 20.11 -20.96
CA ALA A 312 -3.40 21.34 -20.28
C ALA A 312 -2.66 22.58 -20.81
N SER A 313 -1.36 22.45 -21.14
CA SER A 313 -0.57 23.52 -21.74
C SER A 313 -1.01 23.83 -23.18
N ARG A 314 -1.33 22.80 -23.97
CA ARG A 314 -1.87 22.94 -25.34
C ARG A 314 -3.23 23.64 -25.33
N LEU A 315 -4.17 23.14 -24.53
CA LEU A 315 -5.52 23.70 -24.40
C LEU A 315 -5.49 25.14 -23.87
N LYS A 316 -4.57 25.47 -22.95
CA LYS A 316 -4.35 26.85 -22.51
C LYS A 316 -3.81 27.73 -23.65
N GLY A 317 -2.89 27.23 -24.47
CA GLY A 317 -2.40 27.95 -25.65
C GLY A 317 -3.47 28.18 -26.72
N GLU A 318 -4.36 27.20 -26.94
CA GLU A 318 -5.52 27.31 -27.82
C GLU A 318 -6.55 28.32 -27.28
N LEU A 319 -6.79 28.33 -25.95
CA LEU A 319 -7.67 29.30 -25.29
C LEU A 319 -7.17 30.76 -25.45
N GLU A 320 -5.87 31.02 -25.24
CA GLU A 320 -5.33 32.38 -25.40
C GLU A 320 -5.32 32.84 -26.87
N LYS A 321 -5.14 31.94 -27.85
CA LYS A 321 -5.35 32.26 -29.27
C LYS A 321 -6.79 32.66 -29.56
N LEU A 322 -7.76 31.83 -29.14
CA LEU A 322 -9.18 32.08 -29.39
C LEU A 322 -9.68 33.38 -28.71
N LYS A 323 -9.14 33.72 -27.53
CA LYS A 323 -9.35 35.03 -26.89
C LYS A 323 -8.80 36.18 -27.73
N ALA A 324 -7.59 36.06 -28.27
CA ALA A 324 -6.99 37.10 -29.11
C ALA A 324 -7.77 37.30 -30.42
N GLU A 325 -8.21 36.21 -31.06
CA GLU A 325 -9.09 36.23 -32.23
C GLU A 325 -10.44 36.88 -31.91
N TRP A 326 -11.06 36.54 -30.77
CA TRP A 326 -12.31 37.18 -30.32
C TRP A 326 -12.15 38.68 -30.05
N ILE A 327 -11.06 39.11 -29.39
CA ILE A 327 -10.76 40.53 -29.16
C ILE A 327 -10.56 41.28 -30.49
N ALA A 328 -9.88 40.67 -31.45
CA ALA A 328 -9.69 41.26 -32.78
C ALA A 328 -11.03 41.41 -33.53
N LEU A 329 -11.88 40.38 -33.49
CA LEU A 329 -13.19 40.38 -34.15
C LEU A 329 -14.18 41.36 -33.49
N GLU A 330 -14.17 41.49 -32.16
CA GLU A 330 -14.97 42.51 -31.46
C GLU A 330 -14.50 43.93 -31.84
N ALA A 331 -13.18 44.16 -31.93
CA ALA A 331 -12.63 45.43 -32.40
C ALA A 331 -13.00 45.74 -33.85
N GLU A 332 -13.01 44.75 -34.74
CA GLU A 332 -13.49 44.89 -36.12
C GLU A 332 -14.99 45.17 -36.18
N CYS A 333 -15.81 44.47 -35.39
CA CYS A 333 -17.24 44.76 -35.26
C CYS A 333 -17.51 46.18 -34.73
N VAL A 334 -16.70 46.69 -33.79
CA VAL A 334 -16.78 48.09 -33.34
C VAL A 334 -16.37 49.07 -34.45
N LYS A 335 -15.36 48.74 -35.27
CA LYS A 335 -14.96 49.54 -36.44
C LYS A 335 -16.07 49.59 -37.50
N LEU A 336 -16.61 48.44 -37.90
CA LEU A 336 -17.70 48.32 -38.88
C LEU A 336 -18.99 49.02 -38.39
N ARG A 337 -19.31 48.98 -37.09
CA ARG A 337 -20.43 49.75 -36.50
C ARG A 337 -20.21 51.27 -36.64
N LYS A 338 -18.97 51.77 -36.48
CA LYS A 338 -18.62 53.19 -36.68
C LYS A 338 -18.71 53.59 -38.16
N GLU A 339 -18.19 52.75 -39.06
CA GLU A 339 -18.24 53.00 -40.50
C GLU A 339 -19.69 53.01 -41.02
N ASN A 340 -20.52 52.05 -40.58
CA ASN A 340 -21.94 52.00 -40.93
C ASN A 340 -22.72 53.22 -40.40
N THR A 341 -22.42 53.69 -39.19
CA THR A 341 -23.04 54.93 -38.65
C THR A 341 -22.56 56.20 -39.38
N SER A 342 -21.30 56.28 -39.82
CA SER A 342 -20.82 57.36 -40.70
C SER A 342 -21.58 57.37 -42.03
N LEU A 343 -21.56 56.23 -42.75
CA LEU A 343 -22.24 56.05 -44.03
C LEU A 343 -23.75 56.31 -43.95
N THR A 344 -24.40 55.94 -42.83
CA THR A 344 -25.81 56.27 -42.59
C THR A 344 -26.02 57.78 -42.46
N SER A 345 -25.11 58.49 -41.80
CA SER A 345 -25.20 59.96 -41.67
C SER A 345 -24.90 60.70 -42.98
N GLU A 346 -23.94 60.20 -43.77
CA GLU A 346 -23.61 60.70 -45.11
C GLU A 346 -24.78 60.46 -46.08
N LEU A 347 -25.42 59.29 -46.04
CA LEU A 347 -26.60 58.97 -46.84
C LEU A 347 -27.78 59.88 -46.46
N GLN A 348 -28.04 60.10 -45.16
CA GLN A 348 -29.04 61.08 -44.71
C GLN A 348 -28.70 62.53 -45.10
N GLN A 349 -27.43 62.88 -45.29
CA GLN A 349 -27.03 64.18 -45.82
C GLN A 349 -27.31 64.26 -47.33
N GLN A 350 -26.91 63.24 -48.09
CA GLN A 350 -27.18 63.13 -49.53
C GLN A 350 -28.69 63.12 -49.84
N GLU A 351 -29.53 62.47 -49.03
CA GLU A 351 -31.00 62.54 -49.16
C GLU A 351 -31.53 63.96 -48.93
N LYS A 352 -31.01 64.70 -47.95
CA LYS A 352 -31.40 66.10 -47.68
C LYS A 352 -30.96 67.01 -48.82
N GLU A 353 -29.72 66.88 -49.28
CA GLU A 353 -29.15 67.62 -50.41
C GLU A 353 -29.94 67.34 -51.70
N LEU A 354 -30.21 66.08 -52.02
CA LEU A 354 -31.07 65.66 -53.14
C LEU A 354 -32.48 66.26 -53.01
N SER A 355 -33.11 66.20 -51.84
CA SER A 355 -34.43 66.82 -51.62
C SER A 355 -34.42 68.35 -51.81
N SER A 356 -33.30 69.00 -51.48
CA SER A 356 -33.12 70.45 -51.66
C SER A 356 -32.90 70.81 -53.13
N SER A 357 -32.07 70.04 -53.84
CA SER A 357 -31.86 70.18 -55.28
C SER A 357 -33.12 69.85 -56.08
N GLN A 358 -33.94 68.91 -55.63
CA GLN A 358 -35.23 68.59 -56.25
C GLN A 358 -36.25 69.72 -56.02
N LYS A 359 -36.31 70.32 -54.83
CA LYS A 359 -37.10 71.54 -54.57
C LYS A 359 -36.63 72.71 -55.43
N GLN A 360 -35.32 72.91 -55.56
CA GLN A 360 -34.74 73.94 -56.43
C GLN A 360 -35.05 73.69 -57.91
N SER A 361 -34.98 72.44 -58.37
CA SER A 361 -35.35 72.05 -59.74
C SER A 361 -36.85 72.26 -60.01
N LEU A 362 -37.72 72.00 -59.04
CA LEU A 362 -39.15 72.29 -59.14
C LEU A 362 -39.43 73.80 -59.19
N ALA A 363 -38.74 74.59 -58.36
CA ALA A 363 -38.81 76.04 -58.40
C ALA A 363 -38.36 76.59 -59.77
N LEU A 364 -37.18 76.18 -60.25
CA LEU A 364 -36.67 76.57 -61.57
C LEU A 364 -37.60 76.12 -62.71
N THR A 365 -38.27 74.97 -62.59
CA THR A 365 -39.26 74.51 -63.59
C THR A 365 -40.52 75.40 -63.56
N SER A 366 -40.95 75.84 -62.38
CA SER A 366 -42.01 76.83 -62.23
C SER A 366 -41.62 78.19 -62.81
N ASP A 367 -40.40 78.67 -62.54
CA ASP A 367 -39.86 79.91 -63.08
C ASP A 367 -39.75 79.86 -64.61
N ILE A 368 -39.27 78.73 -65.17
CA ILE A 368 -39.27 78.48 -66.62
C ILE A 368 -40.70 78.51 -67.17
N SER A 369 -41.68 77.92 -66.51
CA SER A 369 -43.08 77.96 -66.96
C SER A 369 -43.67 79.37 -66.94
N VAL A 370 -43.37 80.17 -65.92
CA VAL A 370 -43.73 81.60 -65.85
C VAL A 370 -43.04 82.38 -66.97
N LEU A 371 -41.76 82.13 -67.23
CA LEU A 371 -41.00 82.76 -68.32
C LEU A 371 -41.55 82.35 -69.69
N GLU A 372 -41.91 81.09 -69.92
CA GLU A 372 -42.57 80.64 -71.15
C GLU A 372 -43.93 81.31 -71.37
N MET A 373 -44.73 81.48 -70.31
CA MET A 373 -46.00 82.21 -70.39
C MET A 373 -45.77 83.69 -70.70
N SER A 374 -44.78 84.32 -70.07
CA SER A 374 -44.40 85.71 -70.38
C SER A 374 -43.86 85.88 -71.80
N ARG A 375 -43.13 84.88 -72.32
CA ARG A 375 -42.64 84.83 -73.71
C ARG A 375 -43.79 84.67 -74.70
N LYS A 376 -44.74 83.77 -74.44
CA LYS A 376 -45.96 83.61 -75.27
C LYS A 376 -46.78 84.89 -75.30
N GLU A 377 -46.89 85.58 -74.17
CA GLU A 377 -47.56 86.88 -74.09
C GLU A 377 -46.81 87.97 -74.88
N LEU A 378 -45.48 88.02 -74.81
CA LEU A 378 -44.67 88.91 -75.66
C LEU A 378 -44.75 88.55 -77.16
N GLU A 379 -44.84 87.27 -77.51
CA GLU A 379 -45.08 86.81 -78.88
C GLU A 379 -46.47 87.23 -79.39
N ASN A 380 -47.52 87.11 -78.56
CA ASN A 380 -48.86 87.62 -78.85
C ASN A 380 -48.86 89.15 -79.05
N GLN A 381 -48.21 89.88 -78.15
CA GLN A 381 -48.11 91.34 -78.22
C GLN A 381 -47.36 91.78 -79.49
N MET A 382 -46.22 91.15 -79.81
CA MET A 382 -45.49 91.38 -81.06
C MET A 382 -46.34 91.04 -82.30
N GLY A 383 -47.16 89.98 -82.24
CA GLY A 383 -48.14 89.66 -83.28
C GLY A 383 -49.16 90.79 -83.48
N SER A 384 -49.82 91.22 -82.40
CA SER A 384 -50.83 92.31 -82.44
C SER A 384 -50.24 93.65 -82.89
N LEU A 385 -48.99 93.94 -82.50
CA LEU A 385 -48.27 95.15 -82.88
C LEU A 385 -47.86 95.11 -84.36
N LYS A 386 -47.51 93.94 -84.89
CA LYS A 386 -47.22 93.70 -86.31
C LYS A 386 -48.47 93.82 -87.16
N GLU A 387 -49.61 93.26 -86.73
CA GLU A 387 -50.91 93.52 -87.39
C GLU A 387 -51.27 95.01 -87.36
N LYS A 388 -51.07 95.69 -86.22
CA LYS A 388 -51.33 97.13 -86.13
C LYS A 388 -50.46 97.89 -87.14
N HIS A 389 -49.16 97.60 -87.22
CA HIS A 389 -48.29 98.18 -88.23
C HIS A 389 -48.78 97.91 -89.67
N GLN A 390 -49.31 96.71 -89.96
CA GLN A 390 -49.88 96.39 -91.27
C GLN A 390 -51.17 97.17 -91.56
N ARG A 391 -52.05 97.34 -90.56
CA ARG A 391 -53.29 98.14 -90.67
C ARG A 391 -52.99 99.62 -90.84
N ASP A 392 -52.07 100.17 -90.04
CA ASP A 392 -51.64 101.57 -90.10
C ASP A 392 -50.94 101.87 -91.45
N ALA A 393 -50.07 100.98 -91.93
CA ALA A 393 -49.43 101.11 -93.24
C ALA A 393 -50.42 100.97 -94.42
N ALA A 394 -51.45 100.12 -94.30
CA ALA A 394 -52.52 100.03 -95.29
C ALA A 394 -53.37 101.32 -95.34
N SER A 395 -53.70 101.89 -94.18
CA SER A 395 -54.44 103.15 -94.07
C SER A 395 -53.66 104.33 -94.68
N LEU A 396 -52.37 104.45 -94.37
CA LEU A 396 -51.49 105.46 -94.97
C LEU A 396 -51.39 105.31 -96.50
N LYS A 397 -51.40 104.09 -97.03
CA LYS A 397 -51.40 103.84 -98.47
C LYS A 397 -52.70 104.30 -99.16
N THR A 398 -53.85 104.16 -98.50
CA THR A 398 -55.13 104.72 -99.00
C THR A 398 -55.09 106.24 -99.01
N GLN A 399 -54.69 106.87 -97.90
CA GLN A 399 -54.59 108.34 -97.79
C GLN A 399 -53.65 108.94 -98.84
N LEU A 400 -52.54 108.27 -99.16
CA LEU A 400 -51.63 108.68 -100.23
C LEU A 400 -52.34 108.72 -101.59
N SER A 401 -53.16 107.70 -101.90
CA SER A 401 -53.88 107.64 -103.18
C SER A 401 -55.00 108.68 -103.31
N GLU A 402 -55.63 109.09 -102.20
CA GLU A 402 -56.60 110.18 -102.19
C GLU A 402 -55.92 111.54 -102.41
N ALA A 403 -54.77 111.78 -101.77
CA ALA A 403 -53.97 112.98 -101.99
C ALA A 403 -53.46 113.09 -103.44
N GLU A 404 -53.01 111.98 -104.05
CA GLU A 404 -52.63 111.93 -105.47
C GLU A 404 -53.81 112.19 -106.43
N SER A 405 -55.05 111.85 -106.03
CA SER A 405 -56.24 112.19 -106.79
C SER A 405 -56.52 113.70 -106.72
N GLN A 406 -56.57 114.27 -105.52
CA GLN A 406 -56.86 115.69 -105.31
C GLN A 406 -55.83 116.59 -106.00
N ALA A 407 -54.55 116.22 -106.00
CA ALA A 407 -53.51 116.95 -106.72
C ALA A 407 -53.75 117.02 -108.24
N LYS A 408 -54.28 115.95 -108.85
CA LYS A 408 -54.59 115.90 -110.29
C LYS A 408 -55.78 116.76 -110.68
N ASP A 409 -56.78 116.89 -109.81
CA ASP A 409 -57.95 117.74 -110.09
C ASP A 409 -57.61 119.23 -109.93
N VAL A 410 -56.79 119.60 -108.93
CA VAL A 410 -56.28 120.98 -108.78
C VAL A 410 -55.43 121.41 -109.98
N GLN A 411 -54.56 120.54 -110.50
CA GLN A 411 -53.79 120.78 -111.73
C GLN A 411 -54.70 121.11 -112.92
N LYS A 412 -55.86 120.44 -113.00
CA LYS A 412 -56.88 120.61 -114.05
C LYS A 412 -57.68 121.92 -113.94
N GLU A 413 -57.73 122.54 -112.76
CA GLU A 413 -58.33 123.86 -112.58
C GLU A 413 -57.33 124.96 -112.94
N TYR A 414 -56.06 124.80 -112.57
CA TYR A 414 -54.98 125.72 -112.92
C TYR A 414 -54.90 125.96 -114.44
N GLU A 415 -54.87 124.90 -115.24
CA GLU A 415 -54.84 124.98 -116.72
C GLU A 415 -56.04 125.75 -117.31
N ARG A 416 -57.23 125.65 -116.69
CA ARG A 416 -58.42 126.40 -117.13
C ARG A 416 -58.39 127.88 -116.73
N THR A 417 -57.80 128.22 -115.58
CA THR A 417 -57.62 129.62 -115.20
C THR A 417 -56.58 130.34 -116.07
N GLN A 418 -55.56 129.60 -116.52
CA GLN A 418 -54.49 130.14 -117.36
C GLN A 418 -54.97 130.54 -118.77
N THR A 419 -55.92 129.80 -119.37
CA THR A 419 -56.49 130.16 -120.69
C THR A 419 -57.38 131.41 -120.62
N VAL A 420 -58.26 131.52 -119.62
CA VAL A 420 -59.13 132.70 -119.41
C VAL A 420 -58.29 133.99 -119.23
N LEU A 421 -57.14 133.90 -118.55
CA LEU A 421 -56.21 135.02 -118.38
C LEU A 421 -55.62 135.52 -119.71
N SER A 422 -55.39 134.62 -120.69
CA SER A 422 -54.83 135.00 -121.99
C SER A 422 -55.84 135.77 -122.85
N GLU A 423 -57.12 135.36 -122.87
CA GLU A 423 -58.18 136.08 -123.58
C GLU A 423 -58.46 137.46 -122.99
N LEU A 424 -58.39 137.61 -121.67
CA LEU A 424 -58.63 138.89 -121.00
C LEU A 424 -57.52 139.89 -121.32
N LYS A 425 -56.27 139.43 -121.44
CA LYS A 425 -55.11 140.26 -121.79
C LYS A 425 -55.23 140.86 -123.21
N ALA A 426 -55.60 140.04 -124.20
CA ALA A 426 -55.82 140.50 -125.57
C ALA A 426 -56.95 141.55 -125.69
N LYS A 427 -57.97 141.48 -124.82
CA LYS A 427 -59.06 142.47 -124.77
C LYS A 427 -58.63 143.81 -124.14
N TYR A 428 -57.55 143.85 -123.37
CA TYR A 428 -57.01 145.07 -122.76
C TYR A 428 -56.20 145.90 -123.77
N GLU A 429 -55.31 145.26 -124.53
CA GLU A 429 -54.42 145.96 -125.50
C GLU A 429 -55.20 146.72 -126.60
N VAL A 430 -56.36 146.20 -127.02
CA VAL A 430 -57.25 146.86 -127.99
C VAL A 430 -57.92 148.11 -127.40
N ALA A 431 -58.27 148.10 -126.11
CA ALA A 431 -58.85 149.25 -125.41
C ALA A 431 -57.81 150.35 -125.10
N GLU A 432 -56.53 149.97 -124.97
CA GLU A 432 -55.43 150.91 -124.76
C GLU A 432 -55.12 151.71 -126.03
N GLN A 433 -55.09 151.07 -127.20
CA GLN A 433 -54.88 151.77 -128.48
C GLN A 433 -55.95 152.82 -128.79
N GLN A 434 -57.21 152.59 -128.36
CA GLN A 434 -58.30 153.56 -128.56
C GLN A 434 -58.21 154.81 -127.67
N ASN A 435 -57.48 154.77 -126.55
CA ASN A 435 -57.24 155.97 -125.74
C ASN A 435 -56.14 156.88 -126.34
N GLN A 436 -55.16 156.30 -127.04
CA GLN A 436 -53.97 157.05 -127.44
C GLN A 436 -54.27 158.09 -128.54
N SER A 437 -55.05 157.76 -129.56
CA SER A 437 -55.45 158.74 -130.60
C SER A 437 -56.31 159.88 -130.03
N LEU A 438 -57.22 159.57 -129.10
CA LEU A 438 -58.02 160.55 -128.33
C LEU A 438 -57.16 161.54 -127.51
N THR A 439 -55.89 161.20 -127.24
CA THR A 439 -54.99 162.07 -126.48
C THR A 439 -54.29 163.12 -127.36
N GLU A 440 -54.16 162.88 -128.67
CA GLU A 440 -53.45 163.78 -129.59
C GLU A 440 -54.32 164.96 -130.04
N GLU A 441 -55.63 164.75 -130.25
CA GLU A 441 -56.60 165.83 -130.50
C GLU A 441 -56.62 166.88 -129.36
N LEU A 442 -56.35 166.44 -128.12
CA LEU A 442 -56.40 167.29 -126.93
C LEU A 442 -55.16 168.19 -126.78
N LYS A 443 -54.08 167.95 -127.54
CA LYS A 443 -52.80 168.66 -127.36
C LYS A 443 -52.72 169.98 -128.14
N GLN A 444 -53.09 170.00 -129.42
CA GLN A 444 -52.97 171.22 -130.26
C GLN A 444 -53.99 172.32 -129.91
N CYS A 445 -55.08 171.99 -129.20
CA CYS A 445 -56.00 173.00 -128.68
C CYS A 445 -55.41 173.81 -127.50
N LYS A 446 -54.30 173.35 -126.88
CA LYS A 446 -53.84 173.87 -125.58
C LYS A 446 -52.90 175.08 -125.64
N GLU A 447 -52.31 175.38 -126.80
CA GLU A 447 -51.29 176.46 -126.91
C GLU A 447 -51.88 177.84 -127.29
N ASN A 448 -53.12 177.90 -127.78
CA ASN A 448 -53.73 179.13 -128.31
C ASN A 448 -54.42 180.06 -127.27
N LEU A 449 -54.34 179.79 -125.96
CA LEU A 449 -55.20 180.45 -124.97
C LEU A 449 -54.46 180.93 -123.70
N LYS A 450 -53.29 181.58 -123.83
CA LYS A 450 -52.58 182.09 -122.63
C LYS A 450 -51.83 183.44 -122.64
N LEU A 451 -51.80 184.25 -123.71
CA LEU A 451 -51.32 185.64 -123.58
C LEU A 451 -51.88 186.67 -124.56
N LEU A 452 -53.19 186.65 -124.80
CA LEU A 452 -53.86 187.68 -125.59
C LEU A 452 -54.21 188.93 -124.75
N GLN A 453 -53.22 189.61 -124.13
CA GLN A 453 -53.47 190.95 -123.57
C GLN A 453 -52.27 191.92 -123.47
N GLU A 454 -51.51 192.11 -124.56
CA GLU A 454 -50.96 193.44 -124.83
C GLU A 454 -51.08 193.80 -126.33
N LYS A 455 -51.98 194.77 -126.64
CA LYS A 455 -52.29 195.40 -127.95
C LYS A 455 -52.53 194.47 -129.18
N GLY A 456 -53.78 194.37 -129.69
CA GLY A 456 -54.03 193.56 -130.90
C GLY A 456 -55.37 193.60 -131.69
N ASN A 457 -56.33 194.50 -131.42
CA ASN A 457 -57.49 194.90 -132.28
C ASN A 457 -58.34 193.87 -133.12
N ASN A 458 -59.68 193.93 -132.92
CA ASN A 458 -60.80 193.71 -133.89
C ASN A 458 -61.34 192.30 -134.37
N ARG A 459 -62.63 192.07 -134.02
CA ARG A 459 -63.80 191.53 -134.81
C ARG A 459 -63.94 190.05 -135.33
N GLN A 460 -64.84 189.28 -134.65
CA GLN A 460 -66.18 188.79 -135.12
C GLN A 460 -66.43 187.39 -135.82
N TRP A 461 -67.28 186.52 -135.19
CA TRP A 461 -68.16 185.38 -135.72
C TRP A 461 -67.52 184.00 -136.13
N PRO A 462 -68.25 182.84 -136.39
CA PRO A 462 -69.52 182.24 -135.82
C PRO A 462 -69.69 180.64 -135.68
N TRP A 463 -70.48 180.14 -134.68
CA TRP A 463 -71.42 178.94 -134.60
C TRP A 463 -71.10 177.37 -134.71
N MET A 464 -71.86 176.54 -133.90
CA MET A 464 -72.47 175.14 -134.09
C MET A 464 -71.95 173.78 -133.43
N PRO A 465 -72.79 172.70 -133.16
CA PRO A 465 -72.79 171.86 -131.90
C PRO A 465 -73.20 170.29 -131.91
N VAL A 466 -73.45 169.66 -130.71
CA VAL A 466 -74.36 168.48 -130.32
C VAL A 466 -73.80 167.05 -129.94
N MET A 467 -74.33 166.41 -128.83
CA MET A 467 -74.59 164.94 -128.48
C MET A 467 -74.91 164.77 -126.95
N ALA A 468 -75.59 163.81 -126.26
CA ALA A 468 -76.46 162.58 -126.45
C ALA A 468 -75.86 161.12 -126.34
N ALA A 469 -76.51 160.02 -125.85
CA ALA A 469 -77.61 159.72 -124.85
C ALA A 469 -77.92 158.17 -124.59
N LEU A 470 -78.65 157.80 -123.49
CA LEU A 470 -79.45 156.53 -123.16
C LEU A 470 -78.73 155.14 -122.84
N VAL A 471 -79.40 153.96 -122.66
CA VAL A 471 -80.20 153.38 -121.49
C VAL A 471 -80.68 151.89 -121.70
N ALA A 472 -80.72 150.98 -120.67
CA ALA A 472 -81.32 149.58 -120.70
C ALA A 472 -81.56 148.90 -119.30
N VAL A 473 -82.19 147.69 -119.17
CA VAL A 473 -82.58 146.95 -117.89
C VAL A 473 -82.93 145.41 -118.05
N THR A 474 -83.24 144.63 -116.96
CA THR A 474 -83.88 143.25 -116.83
C THR A 474 -83.04 141.94 -117.05
N ALA A 475 -83.37 140.67 -116.65
CA ALA A 475 -84.46 139.95 -115.91
C ALA A 475 -84.04 138.52 -115.35
N VAL A 476 -85.00 137.73 -114.78
CA VAL A 476 -84.91 136.42 -114.07
C VAL A 476 -84.98 135.15 -114.97
N VAL A 477 -84.30 134.02 -114.61
CA VAL A 477 -84.74 132.60 -114.90
C VAL A 477 -83.92 131.48 -114.17
N LEU A 478 -84.64 130.48 -113.60
CA LEU A 478 -84.40 129.02 -113.25
C LEU A 478 -82.94 128.42 -113.19
N TYR A 479 -82.47 127.75 -112.11
CA TYR A 479 -82.67 126.36 -111.57
C TYR A 479 -82.08 125.19 -112.42
N PRO A 480 -81.66 123.99 -111.90
CA PRO A 480 -81.54 123.41 -110.52
C PRO A 480 -80.06 123.04 -110.14
N GLY A 481 -79.64 122.16 -109.19
CA GLY A 481 -80.23 121.47 -108.00
C GLY A 481 -79.86 119.96 -107.78
N LEU A 482 -79.64 119.52 -106.51
CA LEU A 482 -79.58 118.12 -105.95
C LEU A 482 -78.31 117.23 -106.24
N THR A 483 -77.88 116.16 -105.50
CA THR A 483 -78.06 115.56 -104.12
C THR A 483 -77.00 114.44 -103.80
N ARG A 484 -76.81 114.05 -102.50
CA ARG A 484 -76.17 112.80 -101.92
C ARG A 484 -74.61 112.63 -102.05
N ALA A 485 -73.89 111.86 -101.22
CA ALA A 485 -74.11 111.24 -99.89
C ALA A 485 -72.78 110.81 -99.20
N SER A 486 -72.77 110.75 -97.86
CA SER A 486 -71.75 110.17 -96.93
C SER A 486 -70.30 110.73 -96.93
N PRO A 487 -69.67 110.82 -95.75
CA PRO A 487 -68.24 110.54 -95.55
C PRO A 487 -67.99 109.05 -95.23
#